data_AF-A0A382HST0-F1
#
_entry.id   AF-A0A382HST0-F1
#
_cell.length_a   1.000
_cell.length_b   1.000
_cell.length_c   1.000
_cell.angle_alpha   90.00
_cell.angle_beta   90.00
_cell.angle_gamma   90.00
#
_symmetry.space_group_name_H-M   'P 1'
#
loop_
_entity.id
_entity.type
_entity.pdbx_description
1 polymer ?
#
loop_
_entity_poly.entity_id
_entity_poly.type
_entity_poly.pdbx_seq_one_letter_code
_entity_poly.pdbx_strand_id
1 'polypeptide(L)'
;VGRSTNLVVVSGLAGAGKSAALNSLEDLGYYCIDNLPPALMSKFADLCEKTGSTVNRAALVVDARTHGFLGKFAQAYKNLEARSGSVELAFFDADDSVLQ
;
A
#
# COMPACT_ATOMS: atom_id res chain seq x y z
N VAL A 1 -21.13 -3.95 -13.82
CA VAL A 1 -20.07 -4.71 -13.11
C VAL A 1 -19.16 -3.70 -12.47
N GLY A 2 -19.11 -3.62 -11.14
CA GLY A 2 -18.25 -2.68 -10.42
C GLY A 2 -16.78 -2.98 -10.72
N ARG A 3 -15.98 -1.95 -10.94
CA ARG A 3 -14.58 -2.09 -11.32
C ARG A 3 -13.78 -2.56 -10.10
N SER A 4 -13.10 -3.70 -10.18
CA SER A 4 -12.22 -4.18 -9.10
C SER A 4 -10.89 -3.44 -9.16
N THR A 5 -10.48 -2.81 -8.06
CA THR A 5 -9.18 -2.16 -7.93
C THR A 5 -8.17 -3.17 -7.40
N ASN A 6 -7.00 -3.27 -8.06
CA ASN A 6 -5.88 -4.06 -7.57
C ASN A 6 -4.99 -3.17 -6.70
N LEU A 7 -4.95 -3.44 -5.41
CA LEU A 7 -4.19 -2.66 -4.44
C LEU A 7 -3.01 -3.48 -3.93
N VAL A 8 -1.81 -2.89 -3.98
CA VAL A 8 -0.61 -3.45 -3.37
C VAL A 8 -0.22 -2.54 -2.21
N VAL A 9 -0.16 -3.09 -1.01
CA VAL A 9 0.39 -2.41 0.17
C VAL A 9 1.85 -2.81 0.27
N VAL A 10 2.75 -1.84 0.24
CA VAL A 10 4.20 -2.04 0.37
C VAL A 10 4.61 -1.61 1.77
N SER A 11 5.29 -2.48 2.49
CA SER A 11 5.90 -2.17 3.78
C SER A 11 7.26 -2.86 3.88
N GLY A 12 7.98 -2.67 4.98
CA GLY A 12 9.32 -3.23 5.14
C GLY A 12 10.27 -2.35 5.93
N LEU A 13 11.44 -2.89 6.24
CA LEU A 13 12.46 -2.19 7.03
C LEU A 13 13.10 -1.03 6.25
N ALA A 14 13.65 -0.05 6.98
CA ALA A 14 14.36 1.07 6.39
C ALA A 14 15.59 0.55 5.61
N GLY A 15 15.80 1.05 4.39
CA GLY A 15 16.86 0.55 3.50
C GLY A 15 16.55 -0.76 2.76
N ALA A 16 15.47 -1.48 3.08
CA ALA A 16 15.14 -2.78 2.45
C ALA A 16 14.64 -2.72 0.98
N GLY A 17 14.71 -1.54 0.32
CA GLY A 17 14.37 -1.41 -1.10
C GLY A 17 12.91 -1.07 -1.43
N LYS A 18 12.10 -0.63 -0.46
CA LYS A 18 10.70 -0.19 -0.70
C LYS A 18 10.56 0.82 -1.84
N SER A 19 11.47 1.79 -1.94
CA SER A 19 11.45 2.81 -3.00
C SER A 19 11.74 2.21 -4.38
N ALA A 20 12.62 1.22 -4.47
CA ALA A 20 12.89 0.52 -5.74
C ALA A 20 11.67 -0.31 -6.18
N ALA A 21 10.97 -0.94 -5.23
CA ALA A 21 9.71 -1.63 -5.50
C ALA A 21 8.62 -0.66 -5.98
N LEU A 22 8.53 0.52 -5.38
CA LEU A 22 7.58 1.55 -5.78
C LEU A 22 7.83 2.00 -7.23
N ASN A 23 9.07 2.33 -7.58
CA ASN A 23 9.44 2.70 -8.96
C ASN A 23 9.07 1.60 -9.96
N SER A 24 9.31 0.34 -9.61
CA SER A 24 8.95 -0.80 -10.47
C SER A 24 7.43 -0.92 -10.64
N LEU A 25 6.64 -0.62 -9.60
CA LEU A 25 5.18 -0.60 -9.68
C LEU A 25 4.68 0.56 -10.54
N GLU A 26 5.30 1.73 -10.45
CA GLU A 26 5.01 2.88 -11.33
C GLU A 26 5.24 2.51 -12.80
N ASP A 27 6.37 1.86 -13.12
CA ASP A 27 6.67 1.39 -14.48
C ASP A 27 5.63 0.36 -14.99
N LEU A 28 5.03 -0.42 -14.08
CA LEU A 28 3.95 -1.37 -14.37
C LEU A 28 2.56 -0.71 -14.43
N GLY A 29 2.49 0.62 -14.32
CA GLY A 29 1.26 1.40 -14.42
C GLY A 29 0.42 1.44 -13.14
N TYR A 30 1.02 1.19 -11.98
CA TYR A 30 0.36 1.42 -10.69
C TYR A 30 0.39 2.90 -10.32
N TYR A 31 -0.73 3.39 -9.79
CA TYR A 31 -0.75 4.68 -9.10
C TYR A 31 -0.11 4.54 -7.73
N CYS A 32 1.08 5.11 -7.57
CA CYS A 32 1.90 4.90 -6.39
C CYS A 32 1.76 6.08 -5.42
N ILE A 33 1.59 5.76 -4.13
CA ILE A 33 1.64 6.74 -3.04
C ILE A 33 2.71 6.27 -2.05
N ASP A 34 3.70 7.11 -1.81
CA ASP A 34 4.70 6.90 -0.77
C ASP A 34 4.23 7.48 0.59
N ASN A 35 4.67 6.83 1.68
CA ASN A 35 4.50 7.28 3.05
C ASN A 35 3.04 7.60 3.45
N LEU A 36 2.08 6.76 3.03
CA LEU A 36 0.67 6.94 3.37
C LEU A 36 0.40 6.49 4.82
N PRO A 37 -0.16 7.35 5.68
CA PRO A 37 -0.60 6.95 7.02
C PRO A 37 -1.69 5.86 6.95
N PRO A 38 -1.64 4.82 7.81
CA PRO A 38 -2.65 3.75 7.79
C PRO A 38 -4.10 4.22 7.85
N ALA A 39 -4.36 5.31 8.58
CA ALA A 39 -5.70 5.88 8.72
C ALA A 39 -6.29 6.42 7.40
N LEU A 40 -5.46 6.67 6.38
CA LEU A 40 -5.89 7.20 5.08
C LEU A 40 -6.06 6.11 4.02
N MET A 41 -5.61 4.87 4.29
CA MET A 41 -5.70 3.74 3.35
C MET A 41 -7.14 3.52 2.87
N SER A 42 -8.11 3.45 3.79
CA SER A 42 -9.52 3.29 3.44
C SER A 42 -10.07 4.45 2.61
N LYS A 43 -9.69 5.69 2.93
CA LYS A 43 -10.17 6.86 2.17
C LYS A 43 -9.62 6.87 0.76
N PHE A 44 -8.37 6.42 0.59
CA PHE A 44 -7.78 6.28 -0.74
C PHE A 44 -8.48 5.18 -1.55
N ALA A 45 -8.78 4.04 -0.95
CA ALA A 45 -9.57 3.00 -1.61
C ALA A 45 -10.96 3.51 -2.04
N ASP A 46 -11.64 4.28 -1.19
CA ASP A 46 -12.93 4.91 -1.55
C ASP A 46 -12.81 5.82 -2.78
N LEU A 47 -11.68 6.53 -2.93
CA LEU A 47 -11.43 7.37 -4.11
C LEU A 47 -11.20 6.53 -5.37
N CYS A 48 -10.54 5.38 -5.26
CA CYS A 48 -10.31 4.47 -6.37
C CYS A 48 -11.61 3.82 -6.86
N GLU A 49 -12.52 3.51 -5.95
CA GLU A 49 -13.81 2.85 -6.24
C GLU A 49 -14.89 3.81 -6.78
N LYS A 50 -14.70 5.13 -6.68
CA LYS A 50 -15.66 6.11 -7.18
C LYS A 50 -15.87 5.99 -8.69
N THR A 51 -17.12 6.13 -9.12
CA THR A 51 -17.51 6.19 -10.54
C THR A 51 -16.72 7.29 -11.26
N GLY A 52 -16.02 6.93 -12.34
CA GLY A 52 -15.16 7.84 -13.10
C GLY A 52 -13.70 7.85 -12.68
N SER A 53 -13.32 7.12 -11.62
CA SER A 53 -11.92 6.87 -11.30
C SER A 53 -11.21 6.12 -12.45
N THR A 54 -10.03 6.61 -12.81
CA THR A 54 -9.13 5.98 -13.78
C THR A 54 -8.15 5.02 -13.12
N VAL A 55 -8.06 5.03 -11.78
CA VAL A 55 -7.12 4.24 -10.99
C VAL A 55 -7.67 2.83 -10.81
N ASN A 56 -7.06 1.86 -11.50
CA ASN A 56 -7.43 0.43 -11.41
C ASN A 56 -6.35 -0.41 -10.72
N ARG A 57 -5.16 0.17 -10.58
CA ARG A 57 -3.98 -0.43 -9.96
C ARG A 57 -3.33 0.64 -9.11
N ALA A 58 -3.12 0.36 -7.83
CA ALA A 58 -2.50 1.31 -6.93
C ALA A 58 -1.55 0.63 -5.96
N ALA A 59 -0.45 1.31 -5.63
CA ALA A 59 0.53 0.86 -4.66
C ALA A 59 0.61 1.87 -3.51
N LEU A 60 0.49 1.39 -2.28
CA LEU A 60 0.51 2.22 -1.07
C LEU A 60 1.71 1.82 -0.22
N VAL A 61 2.72 2.68 -0.11
CA VAL A 61 3.81 2.48 0.85
C VAL A 61 3.35 2.92 2.23
N VAL A 62 3.44 2.02 3.19
CA VAL A 62 3.00 2.26 4.57
C VAL A 62 4.15 1.90 5.52
N ASP A 63 4.59 2.89 6.30
CA ASP A 63 5.82 2.82 7.09
C ASP A 63 5.56 2.94 8.60
N ALA A 64 6.29 2.14 9.38
CA ALA A 64 6.20 2.03 10.83
C ALA A 64 6.95 3.17 11.55
N ARG A 65 6.67 4.43 11.20
CA ARG A 65 7.29 5.60 11.85
C ARG A 65 6.52 6.13 13.07
N THR A 66 5.34 5.58 13.35
CA THR A 66 4.43 6.11 14.38
C THR A 66 4.18 5.12 15.52
N HIS A 67 4.08 5.61 16.75
CA HIS A 67 3.67 4.79 17.88
C HIS A 67 2.27 4.18 17.68
N GLY A 68 2.11 2.90 18.01
CA GLY A 68 0.86 2.16 17.77
C GLY A 68 0.55 1.88 16.30
N PHE A 69 1.55 1.97 15.41
CA PHE A 69 1.40 1.71 13.98
C PHE A 69 0.80 0.34 13.67
N LEU A 70 1.34 -0.74 14.26
CA LEU A 70 0.93 -2.10 13.92
C LEU A 70 -0.58 -2.34 14.13
N GLY A 71 -1.14 -1.87 15.25
CA GLY A 71 -2.58 -1.99 15.51
C GLY A 71 -3.43 -1.20 14.51
N LYS A 72 -3.03 0.03 14.21
CA LYS A 72 -3.71 0.89 13.22
C LYS A 72 -3.62 0.32 11.81
N PHE A 73 -2.44 -0.19 11.44
CA PHE A 73 -2.18 -0.85 10.17
C PHE A 73 -3.01 -2.12 10.01
N ALA A 74 -2.98 -3.02 10.99
CA ALA A 74 -3.75 -4.26 10.94
C ALA A 74 -5.25 -4.00 10.77
N GLN A 75 -5.80 -3.01 11.48
CA GLN A 75 -7.21 -2.62 11.31
C GLN A 75 -7.47 -2.02 9.93
N ALA A 76 -6.60 -1.12 9.45
CA ALA A 76 -6.74 -0.50 8.13
C ALA A 76 -6.64 -1.54 7.00
N TYR A 77 -5.70 -2.48 7.09
CA TYR A 77 -5.51 -3.56 6.12
C TYR A 77 -6.73 -4.48 6.06
N LYS A 78 -7.26 -4.92 7.21
CA LYS A 78 -8.52 -5.71 7.26
C LYS A 78 -9.69 -4.98 6.61
N ASN A 79 -9.78 -3.66 6.80
CA ASN A 79 -10.84 -2.86 6.17
C ASN A 79 -10.65 -2.75 4.65
N LEU A 80 -9.43 -2.88 4.13
CA LEU A 80 -9.18 -2.97 2.69
C LEU A 80 -9.54 -4.35 2.15
N GLU A 81 -9.13 -5.42 2.84
CA GLU A 81 -9.44 -6.80 2.43
C GLU A 81 -10.95 -7.08 2.37
N ALA A 82 -11.74 -6.42 3.22
CA ALA A 82 -13.20 -6.54 3.21
C ALA A 82 -13.88 -5.88 1.99
N ARG A 83 -13.16 -5.14 1.15
CA ARG A 83 -13.70 -4.47 -0.04
C ARG A 83 -13.75 -5.38 -1.26
N SER A 84 -14.54 -4.99 -2.26
CA SER A 84 -14.61 -5.67 -3.55
C SER A 84 -13.38 -5.35 -4.42
N GLY A 85 -12.28 -6.07 -4.20
CA GLY A 85 -11.02 -5.92 -4.94
C GLY A 85 -9.96 -6.92 -4.48
N SER A 86 -8.79 -6.92 -5.12
CA SER A 86 -7.64 -7.70 -4.65
C SER A 86 -6.71 -6.79 -3.86
N VAL A 87 -6.37 -7.19 -2.64
CA VAL A 87 -5.39 -6.49 -1.79
C VAL A 87 -4.24 -7.44 -1.52
N GLU A 88 -3.02 -7.01 -1.81
CA GLU A 88 -1.80 -7.77 -1.55
C GLU A 88 -0.88 -6.97 -0.62
N LEU A 89 -0.18 -7.66 0.28
CA LEU A 89 0.85 -7.07 1.14
C LEU A 89 2.24 -7.58 0.72
N ALA A 90 3.08 -6.66 0.26
CA ALA A 90 4.49 -6.92 0.03
C ALA A 90 5.31 -6.34 1.19
N PHE A 91 6.04 -7.20 1.91
CA PHE A 91 6.94 -6.80 2.98
C PHE A 91 8.39 -7.00 2.54
N PHE A 92 9.17 -5.93 2.61
CA PHE A 92 10.57 -5.91 2.21
C PHE A 92 11.48 -6.00 3.44
N ASP A 93 12.41 -6.94 3.38
CA ASP A 93 13.38 -7.21 4.43
C ASP A 93 14.77 -7.45 3.80
N ALA A 94 15.81 -7.28 4.61
CA ALA A 94 17.18 -7.56 4.23
C ALA A 94 17.99 -7.90 5.48
N ASP A 95 19.20 -8.44 5.31
CA ASP A 95 20.07 -8.74 6.45
C ASP A 95 20.36 -7.47 7.28
N ASP A 96 20.39 -7.60 8.61
CA ASP A 96 20.66 -6.49 9.53
C ASP A 96 21.96 -5.74 9.20
N SER A 97 22.94 -6.43 8.60
CA SER A 97 24.23 -5.87 8.19
C SER A 97 24.14 -4.90 7.00
N VAL A 98 23.04 -4.90 6.25
CA VAL A 98 22.85 -4.07 5.06
C VAL A 98 21.73 -3.02 5.20
N LEU A 99 20.85 -3.17 6.19
CA LEU A 99 19.81 -2.16 6.50
C LEU A 99 20.44 -0.83 6.94
N GLN A 100 19.71 0.28 6.74
CA GLN A 100 20.18 1.65 6.99
C GLN A 100 19.45 2.30 8.16
#